data_AF-A0A5K4FC46-F1
#
_entry.id   AF-A0A5K4FC46-F1
#
_cell.length_a   1.000
_cell.length_b   1.000
_cell.length_c   1.000
_cell.angle_alpha   90.00
_cell.angle_beta   90.00
_cell.angle_gamma   90.00
#
_symmetry.space_group_name_H-M   'P 1'
#
loop_
_entity.id
_entity.type
_entity.pdbx_description
1 polymer ?
#
loop_
_entity_poly.entity_id
_entity_poly.type
_entity_poly.pdbx_seq_one_letter_code
_entity_poly.pdbx_strand_id
1 'polypeptide(L)'
;MGTFLGHIYPGLFIALIALRNLWIELRSFYTEEYNHNQLKSKNDLKNNLRESIFYIVTGIICSLNEILPCLIYDEYYFGGHSYQHMTVFIALILYGVIRIIVSYKLPLLSKQISDFFYLLMGSAIYFMLTFHLHGRTPFDTHVHNILIQTILFTTISYFVEIISNSNLIFSLIHKFCLILTGSWLCQIGFYLYPPWSWLTVWDQNDIKSIIHANNIFSYHMIMICLTIIIMMSILSWKNRRTIQLSHRFSSEHNLQRSSVKQFCSMTS
;
A
#
# COMPACT_ATOMS: atom_id res chain seq x y z
N MET A 1 -21.29 -11.66 -0.50
CA MET A 1 -21.87 -10.32 -0.28
C MET A 1 -20.71 -9.36 -0.22
N GLY A 2 -20.81 -8.13 -0.72
CA GLY A 2 -19.86 -7.09 -0.31
C GLY A 2 -20.55 -6.29 0.78
N THR A 3 -19.85 -5.93 1.85
CA THR A 3 -20.36 -4.93 2.80
C THR A 3 -19.60 -3.62 2.61
N PHE A 4 -20.17 -2.50 3.05
CA PHE A 4 -19.44 -1.23 3.12
C PHE A 4 -18.10 -1.40 3.83
N LEU A 5 -18.11 -2.02 5.01
CA LEU A 5 -16.92 -2.27 5.81
C LEU A 5 -15.94 -3.26 5.16
N GLY A 6 -16.46 -4.26 4.45
CA GLY A 6 -15.67 -5.21 3.66
C GLY A 6 -14.88 -4.55 2.52
N HIS A 7 -15.23 -3.33 2.12
CA HIS A 7 -14.46 -2.52 1.16
C HIS A 7 -13.55 -1.51 1.87
N ILE A 8 -14.08 -0.79 2.86
CA ILE A 8 -13.37 0.30 3.52
C ILE A 8 -12.17 -0.19 4.33
N TYR A 9 -12.31 -1.27 5.11
CA TYR A 9 -11.20 -1.77 5.92
C TYR A 9 -9.99 -2.24 5.09
N PRO A 10 -10.14 -3.15 4.11
CA PRO A 10 -9.00 -3.56 3.30
C PRO A 10 -8.48 -2.42 2.42
N GLY A 11 -9.36 -1.54 1.92
CA GLY A 11 -8.98 -0.40 1.10
C GLY A 11 -8.07 0.58 1.84
N LEU A 12 -8.49 1.01 3.04
CA LEU A 12 -7.68 1.87 3.91
C LEU A 12 -6.38 1.19 4.32
N PHE A 13 -6.44 -0.09 4.66
CA PHE A 13 -5.26 -0.86 5.04
C PHE A 13 -4.19 -0.87 3.94
N ILE A 14 -4.58 -1.21 2.71
CA ILE A 14 -3.70 -1.22 1.54
C ILE A 14 -3.14 0.18 1.29
N ALA A 15 -4.00 1.20 1.26
CA ALA A 15 -3.59 2.58 0.98
C ALA A 15 -2.61 3.12 2.03
N LEU A 16 -2.85 2.88 3.32
CA LEU A 16 -2.01 3.37 4.41
C LEU A 16 -0.65 2.67 4.46
N ILE A 17 -0.61 1.35 4.26
CA ILE A 17 0.68 0.64 4.15
C ILE A 17 1.45 1.14 2.94
N ALA A 18 0.80 1.29 1.79
CA ALA A 18 1.45 1.76 0.57
C ALA A 18 2.01 3.19 0.74
N LEU A 19 1.25 4.11 1.34
CA LEU A 19 1.70 5.46 1.66
C LEU A 19 2.89 5.48 2.63
N ARG A 20 2.84 4.64 3.67
CA ARG A 20 3.96 4.52 4.62
C ARG A 20 5.21 3.99 3.91
N ASN A 21 5.07 2.96 3.10
CA ASN A 21 6.20 2.32 2.42
C ASN A 21 6.80 3.24 1.36
N LEU A 22 5.96 3.98 0.62
CA LEU A 22 6.37 5.07 -0.26
C LEU A 22 7.19 6.13 0.49
N TRP A 23 6.75 6.57 1.67
CA TRP A 23 7.50 7.56 2.47
C TRP A 23 8.86 7.03 2.92
N ILE A 24 8.93 5.78 3.39
CA ILE A 24 10.17 5.16 3.85
C ILE A 24 11.17 5.05 2.69
N GLU A 25 10.70 4.61 1.52
CA GLU A 25 11.52 4.45 0.34
C GLU A 25 12.05 5.80 -0.19
N LEU A 26 11.18 6.78 -0.37
CA LEU A 26 11.59 8.12 -0.79
C LEU A 26 12.57 8.73 0.22
N ARG A 27 12.33 8.55 1.53
CA ARG A 27 13.26 9.02 2.56
C ARG A 27 14.63 8.34 2.39
N SER A 28 14.67 7.02 2.24
CA SER A 28 15.91 6.27 2.03
C SER A 28 16.67 6.80 0.82
N PHE A 29 15.98 7.08 -0.29
CA PHE A 29 16.59 7.64 -1.50
C PHE A 29 17.21 9.03 -1.27
N TYR A 30 16.53 9.94 -0.57
CA TYR A 30 17.07 11.28 -0.31
C TYR A 30 18.15 11.30 0.79
N THR A 31 18.11 10.36 1.75
CA THR A 31 19.03 10.32 2.88
C THR A 31 20.17 9.31 2.71
N GLU A 32 20.64 9.01 1.49
CA GLU A 32 21.84 8.17 1.26
C GLU A 32 23.13 8.87 1.75
N GLU A 33 23.18 9.11 3.05
CA GLU A 33 24.32 9.34 3.93
C GLU A 33 24.73 7.95 4.49
N TYR A 34 25.69 7.34 3.80
CA TYR A 34 26.82 6.49 4.24
C TYR A 34 26.73 5.41 5.36
N ASN A 35 25.66 5.18 6.14
CA ASN A 35 25.73 4.17 7.23
C ASN A 35 24.43 3.36 7.40
N HIS A 36 24.20 2.34 6.55
CA HIS A 36 22.88 1.69 6.52
C HIS A 36 22.82 0.15 6.63
N ASN A 37 23.92 -0.60 6.73
CA ASN A 37 23.79 -2.08 6.62
C ASN A 37 23.32 -2.78 7.91
N GLN A 38 23.81 -2.39 9.10
CA GLN A 38 23.46 -3.09 10.36
C GLN A 38 22.13 -2.65 11.00
N LEU A 39 21.86 -1.34 11.07
CA LEU A 39 20.59 -0.83 11.63
C LEU A 39 19.38 -1.19 10.76
N LYS A 40 19.59 -1.40 9.46
CA LYS A 40 18.56 -1.79 8.49
C LYS A 40 18.02 -3.19 8.78
N SER A 41 18.87 -4.19 8.94
CA SER A 41 18.42 -5.59 9.20
C SER A 41 17.49 -5.73 10.41
N LYS A 42 17.81 -5.10 11.55
CA LYS A 42 16.96 -5.17 12.76
C LYS A 42 15.64 -4.42 12.59
N ASN A 43 15.66 -3.26 11.96
CA ASN A 43 14.45 -2.49 11.68
C ASN A 43 13.57 -3.17 10.62
N ASP A 44 14.17 -3.85 9.64
CA ASP A 44 13.49 -4.59 8.58
C ASP A 44 12.71 -5.76 9.16
N LEU A 45 13.30 -6.56 10.06
CA LEU A 45 12.58 -7.66 10.72
C LEU A 45 11.38 -7.15 11.54
N LYS A 46 11.56 -6.07 12.31
CA LYS A 46 10.48 -5.46 13.11
C LYS A 46 9.37 -4.89 12.23
N ASN A 47 9.73 -4.23 11.14
CA ASN A 47 8.77 -3.68 10.18
C ASN A 47 8.01 -4.80 9.46
N ASN A 48 8.71 -5.87 9.07
CA ASN A 48 8.12 -7.04 8.43
C ASN A 48 7.11 -7.73 9.36
N LEU A 49 7.48 -7.95 10.62
CA LEU A 49 6.58 -8.53 11.63
C LEU A 49 5.34 -7.66 11.84
N ARG A 50 5.52 -6.34 11.99
CA ARG A 50 4.41 -5.40 12.18
C ARG A 50 3.44 -5.45 10.99
N GLU A 51 3.96 -5.40 9.76
CA GLU A 51 3.15 -5.54 8.55
C GLU A 51 2.40 -6.86 8.50
N SER A 52 3.08 -7.97 8.76
CA SER A 52 2.47 -9.30 8.79
C SER A 52 1.33 -9.43 9.80
N ILE A 53 1.51 -8.89 11.01
CA ILE A 53 0.45 -8.87 12.02
C ILE A 53 -0.75 -8.08 11.50
N PHE A 54 -0.52 -6.92 10.87
CA PHE A 54 -1.64 -6.17 10.30
C PHE A 54 -2.35 -6.92 9.16
N TYR A 55 -1.63 -7.64 8.28
CA TYR A 55 -2.26 -8.48 7.25
C TYR A 55 -3.19 -9.53 7.88
N ILE A 56 -2.73 -10.20 8.93
CA ILE A 56 -3.51 -11.21 9.67
C ILE A 56 -4.74 -10.58 10.31
N VAL A 57 -4.57 -9.47 11.06
CA VAL A 57 -5.66 -8.80 11.77
C VAL A 57 -6.71 -8.27 10.79
N THR A 58 -6.28 -7.59 9.72
CA THR A 58 -7.19 -7.11 8.66
C THR A 58 -7.94 -8.27 8.04
N GLY A 59 -7.25 -9.35 7.67
CA GLY A 59 -7.89 -10.52 7.08
C GLY A 59 -8.93 -11.19 8.01
N ILE A 60 -8.65 -11.28 9.31
CA ILE A 60 -9.59 -11.79 10.31
C ILE A 60 -10.82 -10.89 10.42
N ILE A 61 -10.62 -9.57 10.59
CA ILE A 61 -11.72 -8.60 10.69
C ILE A 61 -12.61 -8.64 9.44
N CYS A 62 -12.01 -8.67 8.25
CA CYS A 62 -12.75 -8.74 7.00
C CYS A 62 -13.51 -10.07 6.85
N SER A 63 -12.90 -11.20 7.23
CA SER A 63 -13.57 -12.51 7.20
C SER A 63 -14.77 -12.56 8.16
N LEU A 64 -14.62 -12.03 9.38
CA LEU A 64 -15.71 -11.94 10.35
C LEU A 64 -16.86 -11.04 9.86
N ASN A 65 -16.53 -9.92 9.21
CA ASN A 65 -17.53 -9.02 8.62
C ASN A 65 -18.30 -9.62 7.44
N GLU A 66 -17.77 -10.66 6.79
CA GLU A 66 -18.50 -11.43 5.78
C GLU A 66 -19.34 -12.56 6.42
N ILE A 67 -18.80 -13.25 7.43
CA ILE A 67 -19.49 -14.36 8.10
C ILE A 67 -20.67 -13.86 8.92
N LEU A 68 -20.54 -12.74 9.64
CA LEU A 68 -21.56 -12.29 10.58
C LEU A 68 -22.90 -11.94 9.89
N PRO A 69 -22.95 -11.19 8.77
CA PRO A 69 -24.17 -11.02 8.00
C PRO A 69 -24.72 -12.35 7.46
N CYS A 70 -23.85 -13.28 7.04
CA CYS A 70 -24.28 -14.61 6.59
C CYS A 70 -24.95 -15.42 7.71
N LEU A 71 -24.50 -15.32 8.96
CA LEU A 71 -25.11 -15.99 10.11
C LEU A 71 -26.42 -15.33 10.56
N ILE A 72 -26.57 -14.02 10.36
CA ILE A 72 -27.74 -13.25 10.82
C ILE A 72 -28.91 -13.35 9.82
N TYR A 73 -28.63 -13.37 8.52
CA TYR A 73 -29.64 -13.35 7.45
C TYR A 73 -29.77 -14.72 6.75
N ASP A 74 -30.03 -15.79 7.52
CA ASP A 74 -30.54 -17.14 7.13
C ASP A 74 -29.91 -17.92 5.94
N GLU A 75 -29.87 -19.24 6.05
CA GLU A 75 -29.03 -20.19 5.28
C GLU A 75 -29.21 -20.23 3.74
N TYR A 76 -30.31 -19.68 3.19
CA TYR A 76 -30.67 -19.89 1.78
C TYR A 76 -29.90 -19.02 0.78
N TYR A 77 -29.29 -17.92 1.25
CA TYR A 77 -28.42 -17.07 0.45
C TYR A 77 -27.01 -17.00 1.05
N PHE A 78 -26.42 -18.16 1.31
CA PHE A 78 -24.97 -18.32 1.26
C PHE A 78 -24.48 -18.09 -0.19
N GLY A 79 -24.74 -16.90 -0.75
CA GLY A 79 -24.46 -16.58 -2.15
C GLY A 79 -22.97 -16.76 -2.39
N GLY A 80 -22.61 -17.49 -3.45
CA GLY A 80 -21.23 -17.86 -3.78
C GLY A 80 -20.21 -16.71 -3.68
N HIS A 81 -20.66 -15.47 -3.89
CA HIS A 81 -19.88 -14.26 -3.68
C HIS A 81 -19.30 -14.08 -2.27
N SER A 82 -20.01 -14.47 -1.20
CA SER A 82 -19.48 -14.36 0.18
C SER A 82 -18.29 -15.31 0.39
N TYR A 83 -18.36 -16.54 -0.14
CA TYR A 83 -17.22 -17.47 -0.12
C TYR A 83 -16.03 -16.94 -0.90
N GLN A 84 -16.28 -16.28 -2.04
CA GLN A 84 -15.21 -15.70 -2.84
C GLN A 84 -14.48 -14.57 -2.09
N HIS A 85 -15.20 -13.67 -1.40
CA HIS A 85 -14.57 -12.65 -0.56
C HIS A 85 -13.84 -13.23 0.65
N MET A 86 -14.45 -14.21 1.33
CA MET A 86 -13.78 -14.91 2.45
C MET A 86 -12.47 -15.56 1.99
N THR A 87 -12.44 -16.14 0.80
CA THR A 87 -11.23 -16.75 0.23
C THR A 87 -10.14 -15.70 -0.04
N VAL A 88 -10.50 -14.51 -0.53
CA VAL A 88 -9.57 -13.37 -0.69
C VAL A 88 -8.97 -12.97 0.66
N PHE A 89 -9.78 -12.90 1.73
CA PHE A 89 -9.29 -12.55 3.05
C PHE A 89 -8.45 -13.66 3.69
N ILE A 90 -8.79 -14.93 3.48
CA ILE A 90 -7.96 -16.07 3.89
C ILE A 90 -6.60 -16.02 3.21
N ALA A 91 -6.53 -15.68 1.91
CA ALA A 91 -5.27 -15.52 1.20
C ALA A 91 -4.39 -14.42 1.84
N LEU A 92 -5.01 -13.31 2.29
CA LEU A 92 -4.32 -12.24 3.00
C LEU A 92 -3.77 -12.70 4.36
N ILE A 93 -4.55 -13.45 5.13
CA ILE A 93 -4.12 -14.04 6.41
C ILE A 93 -2.93 -14.97 6.16
N LEU A 94 -3.06 -15.85 5.17
CA LEU A 94 -2.04 -16.84 4.83
C LEU A 94 -0.73 -16.16 4.43
N TYR A 95 -0.78 -15.10 3.62
CA TYR A 95 0.41 -14.31 3.29
C TYR A 95 1.10 -13.73 4.54
N GLY A 96 0.32 -13.13 5.46
CA GLY A 96 0.86 -12.61 6.71
C GLY A 96 1.54 -13.69 7.56
N VAL A 97 0.91 -14.86 7.71
CA VAL A 97 1.45 -16.01 8.46
C VAL A 97 2.74 -16.53 7.81
N ILE A 98 2.74 -16.74 6.50
CA ILE A 98 3.90 -17.22 5.76
C ILE A 98 5.08 -16.26 5.94
N ARG A 99 4.82 -14.95 5.80
CA ARG A 99 5.86 -13.92 5.96
C ARG A 99 6.49 -13.92 7.35
N ILE A 100 5.71 -14.20 8.40
CA ILE A 100 6.25 -14.42 9.77
C ILE A 100 7.12 -15.67 9.80
N ILE A 101 6.58 -16.82 9.40
CA ILE A 101 7.28 -18.12 9.46
C ILE A 101 8.62 -18.04 8.73
N VAL A 102 8.61 -17.47 7.53
CA VAL A 102 9.76 -17.34 6.66
C VAL A 102 10.81 -16.37 7.25
N SER A 103 10.37 -15.28 7.87
CA SER A 103 11.28 -14.33 8.55
C SER A 103 12.04 -14.96 9.72
N TYR A 104 11.45 -15.94 10.42
CA TYR A 104 12.10 -16.63 11.55
C TYR A 104 12.87 -17.89 11.13
N LYS A 105 12.29 -18.73 10.26
CA LYS A 105 12.84 -20.04 9.92
C LYS A 105 13.84 -20.01 8.77
N LEU A 106 13.68 -19.08 7.84
CA LEU A 106 14.47 -19.00 6.61
C LEU A 106 14.99 -17.58 6.36
N PRO A 107 15.70 -16.94 7.32
CA PRO A 107 16.10 -15.53 7.22
C PRO A 107 16.96 -15.21 5.99
N LEU A 108 17.70 -16.20 5.46
CA LEU A 108 18.53 -16.03 4.26
C LEU A 108 17.73 -15.94 2.96
N LEU A 109 16.55 -16.58 2.91
CA LEU A 109 15.66 -16.60 1.74
C LEU A 109 14.39 -15.81 2.00
N SER A 110 14.33 -15.07 3.12
CA SER A 110 13.05 -14.60 3.62
C SER A 110 12.41 -13.59 2.69
N LYS A 111 13.23 -12.76 2.04
CA LYS A 111 12.79 -11.79 1.03
C LYS A 111 12.23 -12.51 -0.19
N GLN A 112 13.02 -13.35 -0.86
CA GLN A 112 12.62 -14.01 -2.11
C GLN A 112 11.36 -14.87 -1.94
N ILE A 113 11.27 -15.60 -0.81
CA ILE A 113 10.09 -16.40 -0.51
C ILE A 113 8.87 -15.51 -0.25
N SER A 114 9.03 -14.41 0.50
CA SER A 114 7.93 -13.45 0.73
C SER A 114 7.46 -12.81 -0.58
N ASP A 115 8.39 -12.41 -1.44
CA ASP A 115 8.10 -11.82 -2.76
C ASP A 115 7.32 -12.81 -3.64
N PHE A 116 7.72 -14.09 -3.63
CA PHE A 116 7.01 -15.17 -4.33
C PHE A 116 5.57 -15.33 -3.83
N PHE A 117 5.36 -15.39 -2.51
CA PHE A 117 4.02 -15.52 -1.94
C PHE A 117 3.16 -14.27 -2.11
N TYR A 118 3.77 -13.08 -2.17
CA TYR A 118 3.05 -11.86 -2.51
C TYR A 118 2.51 -11.90 -3.94
N LEU A 119 3.32 -12.33 -4.90
CA LEU A 119 2.89 -12.51 -6.30
C LEU A 119 1.81 -13.57 -6.44
N LEU A 120 1.94 -14.69 -5.72
CA LEU A 120 0.93 -15.75 -5.71
C LEU A 120 -0.39 -15.30 -5.08
N MET A 121 -0.32 -14.51 -4.00
CA MET A 121 -1.51 -13.90 -3.40
C MET A 121 -2.18 -12.93 -4.37
N GLY A 122 -1.41 -12.04 -5.02
CA GLY A 122 -1.94 -11.10 -6.01
C GLY A 122 -2.63 -11.80 -7.18
N SER A 123 -2.04 -12.88 -7.71
CA SER A 123 -2.62 -13.65 -8.80
C SER A 123 -3.87 -14.43 -8.37
N ALA A 124 -3.89 -15.02 -7.17
CA ALA A 124 -5.06 -15.68 -6.62
C ALA A 124 -6.24 -14.71 -6.41
N ILE A 125 -5.97 -13.53 -5.88
CA ILE A 125 -6.99 -12.48 -5.70
C ILE A 125 -7.53 -12.02 -7.06
N TYR A 126 -6.65 -11.76 -8.04
CA TYR A 126 -7.05 -11.40 -9.40
C TYR A 126 -7.98 -12.46 -10.02
N PHE A 127 -7.61 -13.73 -9.93
CA PHE A 127 -8.41 -14.83 -10.46
C PHE A 127 -9.78 -14.91 -9.79
N MET A 128 -9.81 -14.88 -8.45
CA MET A 128 -11.05 -14.93 -7.68
C MET A 128 -12.00 -13.79 -8.01
N LEU A 129 -11.47 -12.56 -8.14
CA LEU A 129 -12.28 -11.40 -8.48
C LEU A 129 -12.72 -11.41 -9.96
N THR A 130 -11.97 -11.98 -10.88
CA THR A 130 -12.44 -12.08 -12.28
C THR A 130 -13.73 -12.90 -12.39
N PHE A 131 -13.88 -13.95 -11.57
CA PHE A 131 -15.03 -14.85 -11.64
C PHE A 131 -16.12 -14.60 -10.60
N HIS A 132 -16.01 -13.54 -9.77
CA HIS A 132 -17.03 -13.19 -8.77
C HIS A 132 -18.14 -12.25 -9.28
N LEU A 133 -18.09 -11.79 -10.53
CA LEU A 133 -19.01 -10.75 -11.02
C LEU A 133 -20.28 -11.27 -11.72
N HIS A 134 -20.46 -12.60 -11.82
CA HIS A 134 -21.64 -13.18 -12.44
C HIS A 134 -22.93 -12.73 -11.74
N GLY A 135 -23.90 -12.25 -12.51
CA GLY A 135 -25.21 -11.82 -12.00
C GLY A 135 -25.23 -10.45 -11.30
N ARG A 136 -24.14 -9.68 -11.34
CA ARG A 136 -24.11 -8.30 -10.82
C ARG A 136 -24.67 -7.28 -11.82
N THR A 137 -25.05 -6.12 -11.32
CA THR A 137 -25.52 -5.00 -12.15
C THR A 137 -24.38 -4.47 -13.04
N PRO A 138 -24.70 -3.78 -14.14
CA PRO A 138 -23.68 -3.19 -15.03
C PRO A 138 -22.70 -2.28 -14.29
N PHE A 139 -23.19 -1.41 -13.40
CA PHE A 139 -22.34 -0.49 -12.65
C PHE A 139 -21.46 -1.21 -11.62
N ASP A 140 -22.01 -2.15 -10.84
CA ASP A 140 -21.27 -2.98 -9.87
C ASP A 140 -20.14 -3.75 -10.57
N THR A 141 -20.46 -4.38 -11.71
CA THR A 141 -19.49 -5.08 -12.55
C THR A 141 -18.38 -4.14 -13.04
N HIS A 142 -18.74 -2.93 -13.48
CA HIS A 142 -17.77 -1.97 -14.02
C HIS A 142 -16.77 -1.48 -12.97
N VAL A 143 -17.24 -1.08 -11.78
CA VAL A 143 -16.35 -0.56 -10.74
C VAL A 143 -15.41 -1.64 -10.20
N HIS A 144 -15.88 -2.89 -10.10
CA HIS A 144 -15.04 -4.03 -9.77
C HIS A 144 -14.07 -4.42 -10.89
N ASN A 145 -14.47 -4.31 -12.17
CA ASN A 145 -13.54 -4.53 -13.28
C ASN A 145 -12.37 -3.54 -13.23
N ILE A 146 -12.62 -2.27 -12.91
CA ILE A 146 -11.54 -1.30 -12.67
C ILE A 146 -10.62 -1.80 -11.55
N LEU A 147 -11.17 -2.25 -10.42
CA LEU A 147 -10.38 -2.81 -9.32
C LEU A 147 -9.53 -4.02 -9.78
N ILE A 148 -10.12 -4.97 -10.50
CA ILE A 148 -9.44 -6.15 -11.03
C ILE A 148 -8.24 -5.74 -11.90
N GLN A 149 -8.41 -4.76 -12.79
CA GLN A 149 -7.31 -4.24 -13.60
C GLN A 149 -6.24 -3.56 -12.73
N THR A 150 -6.61 -2.78 -11.71
CA THR A 150 -5.60 -2.20 -10.80
C THR A 150 -4.81 -3.24 -10.01
N ILE A 151 -5.44 -4.34 -9.60
CA ILE A 151 -4.76 -5.45 -8.90
C ILE A 151 -3.80 -6.16 -9.86
N LEU A 152 -4.19 -6.36 -11.11
CA LEU A 152 -3.32 -6.89 -12.15
C LEU A 152 -2.09 -5.99 -12.34
N PHE A 153 -2.28 -4.69 -12.55
CA PHE A 153 -1.18 -3.74 -12.67
C PHE A 153 -0.30 -3.66 -11.41
N THR A 154 -0.89 -3.78 -10.22
CA THR A 154 -0.16 -3.84 -8.95
C THR A 154 0.73 -5.09 -8.87
N THR A 155 0.22 -6.24 -9.32
CA THR A 155 0.97 -7.50 -9.33
C THR A 155 2.10 -7.47 -10.37
N ILE A 156 1.82 -6.97 -11.58
CA ILE A 156 2.82 -6.82 -12.65
C ILE A 156 3.91 -5.82 -12.24
N SER A 157 3.53 -4.65 -11.73
CA SER A 157 4.50 -3.63 -11.30
C SER A 157 5.41 -4.14 -10.19
N TYR A 158 4.92 -4.96 -9.26
CA TYR A 158 5.75 -5.59 -8.24
C TYR A 158 6.71 -6.62 -8.84
N PHE A 159 6.25 -7.45 -9.78
CA PHE A 159 7.13 -8.36 -10.50
C PHE A 159 8.26 -7.60 -11.22
N VAL A 160 7.94 -6.48 -11.86
CA VAL A 160 8.92 -5.60 -12.53
C VAL A 160 9.87 -4.96 -11.51
N GLU A 161 9.39 -4.56 -10.33
CA GLU A 161 10.22 -4.05 -9.22
C GLU A 161 11.26 -5.10 -8.79
N ILE A 162 10.87 -6.37 -8.69
CA ILE A 162 11.78 -7.47 -8.29
C ILE A 162 12.89 -7.67 -9.33
N ILE A 163 12.53 -7.84 -10.61
CA ILE A 163 13.52 -8.11 -11.67
C ILE A 163 14.45 -6.92 -11.93
N SER A 164 14.02 -5.71 -11.59
CA SER A 164 14.81 -4.48 -11.74
C SER A 164 15.67 -4.14 -10.53
N ASN A 165 15.86 -5.08 -9.60
CA ASN A 165 16.61 -4.90 -8.35
C ASN A 165 16.12 -3.71 -7.51
N SER A 166 14.80 -3.51 -7.43
CA SER A 166 14.18 -2.40 -6.68
C SER A 166 14.61 -1.02 -7.18
N ASN A 167 14.73 -0.83 -8.50
CA ASN A 167 14.92 0.48 -9.10
C ASN A 167 13.77 1.42 -8.67
N LEU A 168 14.12 2.65 -8.26
CA LEU A 168 13.18 3.64 -7.73
C LEU A 168 11.96 3.84 -8.63
N ILE A 169 12.12 3.91 -9.96
CA ILE A 169 11.01 4.19 -10.88
C ILE A 169 9.96 3.07 -10.80
N PHE A 170 10.38 1.81 -10.93
CA PHE A 170 9.45 0.67 -10.87
C PHE A 170 8.85 0.50 -9.49
N SER A 171 9.63 0.83 -8.47
CA SER A 171 9.15 0.89 -7.10
C SER A 171 8.03 1.92 -6.94
N LEU A 172 8.22 3.15 -7.40
CA LEU A 172 7.20 4.20 -7.37
C LEU A 172 5.94 3.80 -8.16
N ILE A 173 6.09 3.15 -9.32
CA ILE A 173 4.95 2.62 -10.09
C ILE A 173 4.18 1.59 -9.25
N HIS A 174 4.88 0.66 -8.61
CA HIS A 174 4.22 -0.32 -7.75
C HIS A 174 3.46 0.34 -6.60
N LYS A 175 4.07 1.31 -5.91
CA LYS A 175 3.43 2.02 -4.78
C LYS A 175 2.25 2.86 -5.27
N PHE A 176 2.36 3.49 -6.44
CA PHE A 176 1.25 4.17 -7.11
C PHE A 176 0.08 3.21 -7.33
N CYS A 177 0.32 2.05 -7.96
CA CYS A 177 -0.72 1.06 -8.22
C CYS A 177 -1.35 0.53 -6.93
N LEU A 178 -0.54 0.29 -5.89
CA LEU A 178 -1.04 -0.20 -4.61
C LEU A 178 -1.91 0.84 -3.88
N ILE A 179 -1.53 2.12 -3.86
CA ILE A 179 -2.38 3.21 -3.34
C ILE A 179 -3.67 3.32 -4.16
N LEU A 180 -3.58 3.18 -5.48
CA LEU A 180 -4.74 3.22 -6.37
C LEU A 180 -5.71 2.08 -6.07
N THR A 181 -5.22 0.85 -5.91
CA THR A 181 -6.03 -0.31 -5.50
C THR A 181 -6.71 -0.06 -4.14
N GLY A 182 -5.97 0.42 -3.13
CA GLY A 182 -6.56 0.68 -1.81
C GLY A 182 -7.62 1.80 -1.82
N SER A 183 -7.31 2.92 -2.46
CA SER A 183 -8.23 4.07 -2.54
C SER A 183 -9.47 3.76 -3.39
N TRP A 184 -9.32 3.02 -4.49
CA TRP A 184 -10.44 2.62 -5.33
C TRP A 184 -11.34 1.59 -4.64
N LEU A 185 -10.75 0.66 -3.88
CA LEU A 185 -11.51 -0.28 -3.07
C LEU A 185 -12.42 0.46 -2.07
N CYS A 186 -11.91 1.53 -1.42
CA CYS A 186 -12.76 2.39 -0.60
C CYS A 186 -13.87 3.09 -1.40
N GLN A 187 -13.54 3.60 -2.60
CA GLN A 187 -14.51 4.29 -3.47
C GLN A 187 -15.68 3.37 -3.86
N ILE A 188 -15.42 2.10 -4.16
CA ILE A 188 -16.46 1.09 -4.43
C ILE A 188 -17.41 0.96 -3.23
N GLY A 189 -16.87 0.94 -2.01
CA GLY A 189 -17.67 0.91 -0.78
C GLY A 189 -18.71 2.04 -0.75
N PHE A 190 -18.29 3.27 -1.03
CA PHE A 190 -19.20 4.42 -1.08
C PHE A 190 -20.19 4.38 -2.24
N TYR A 191 -19.80 3.83 -3.39
CA TYR A 191 -20.67 3.72 -4.56
C TYR A 191 -21.79 2.70 -4.38
N LEU A 192 -21.46 1.52 -3.83
CA LEU A 192 -22.43 0.42 -3.72
C LEU A 192 -23.18 0.43 -2.39
N TYR A 193 -22.58 0.99 -1.34
CA TYR A 193 -23.13 0.98 0.01
C TYR A 193 -23.03 2.36 0.67
N PRO A 194 -23.72 3.39 0.13
CA PRO A 194 -23.68 4.73 0.70
C PRO A 194 -24.14 4.70 2.18
N PRO A 195 -23.26 5.01 3.15
CA PRO A 195 -23.58 4.86 4.58
C PRO A 195 -24.53 5.95 5.11
N TRP A 196 -24.73 7.03 4.35
CA TRP A 196 -25.53 8.18 4.76
C TRP A 196 -26.51 8.56 3.67
N SER A 197 -27.71 9.01 4.07
CA SER A 197 -28.81 9.37 3.16
C SER A 197 -28.54 10.57 2.25
N TRP A 198 -27.59 11.43 2.61
CA TRP A 198 -27.20 12.60 1.81
C TRP A 198 -26.19 12.25 0.71
N LEU A 199 -25.64 11.03 0.70
CA LEU A 199 -24.80 10.56 -0.39
C LEU A 199 -25.65 10.13 -1.58
N THR A 200 -25.16 10.40 -2.78
CA THR A 200 -25.80 10.00 -4.03
C THR A 200 -25.95 8.48 -4.10
N VAL A 201 -27.18 8.01 -4.29
CA VAL A 201 -27.47 6.63 -4.69
C VAL A 201 -27.30 6.52 -6.19
N TRP A 202 -26.31 5.74 -6.62
CA TRP A 202 -25.98 5.57 -8.03
C TRP A 202 -26.95 4.61 -8.71
N ASP A 203 -27.50 5.01 -9.86
CA ASP A 203 -28.28 4.10 -10.70
C ASP A 203 -27.35 3.01 -11.24
N GLN A 204 -27.64 1.78 -10.83
CA GLN A 204 -26.85 0.60 -11.09
C GLN A 204 -26.92 0.13 -12.56
N ASN A 205 -27.89 0.63 -13.33
CA ASN A 205 -28.12 0.28 -14.73
C ASN A 205 -27.89 1.46 -15.70
N ASP A 206 -27.70 2.68 -15.21
CA ASP A 206 -27.44 3.86 -16.05
C ASP A 206 -25.97 3.93 -16.50
N ILE A 207 -25.77 4.15 -17.80
CA ILE A 207 -24.46 4.40 -18.40
C ILE A 207 -23.80 5.67 -17.84
N LYS A 208 -24.57 6.66 -17.38
CA LYS A 208 -24.00 7.87 -16.77
C LYS A 208 -23.20 7.54 -15.51
N SER A 209 -23.68 6.62 -14.68
CA SER A 209 -22.96 6.16 -13.48
C SER A 209 -21.58 5.59 -13.85
N ILE A 210 -21.52 4.78 -14.93
CA ILE A 210 -20.28 4.20 -15.47
C ILE A 210 -19.31 5.30 -15.92
N ILE A 211 -19.79 6.29 -16.69
CA ILE A 211 -18.99 7.42 -17.16
C ILE A 211 -18.43 8.23 -15.97
N HIS A 212 -19.26 8.48 -14.96
CA HIS A 212 -18.84 9.17 -13.75
C HIS A 212 -17.77 8.39 -12.97
N ALA A 213 -17.91 7.07 -12.83
CA ALA A 213 -16.90 6.24 -12.18
C ALA A 213 -15.53 6.34 -12.86
N ASN A 214 -15.49 6.37 -14.21
CA ASN A 214 -14.23 6.55 -14.95
C ASN A 214 -13.54 7.89 -14.65
N ASN A 215 -14.32 8.96 -14.55
CA ASN A 215 -13.79 10.28 -14.22
C ASN A 215 -13.24 10.32 -12.78
N ILE A 216 -13.99 9.78 -11.81
CA ILE A 216 -13.52 9.71 -10.42
C ILE A 216 -12.26 8.84 -10.31
N PHE A 217 -12.20 7.70 -10.99
CA PHE A 217 -11.00 6.87 -11.05
C PHE A 217 -9.78 7.65 -11.59
N SER A 218 -10.00 8.47 -12.62
CA SER A 218 -8.95 9.34 -13.18
C SER A 218 -8.49 10.41 -12.18
N TYR A 219 -9.41 10.97 -11.39
CA TYR A 219 -9.05 11.88 -10.30
C TYR A 219 -8.24 11.18 -9.20
N HIS A 220 -8.54 9.93 -8.86
CA HIS A 220 -7.67 9.16 -7.95
C HIS A 220 -6.24 9.08 -8.49
N MET A 221 -6.05 8.74 -9.77
CA MET A 221 -4.72 8.68 -10.38
C MET A 221 -3.98 10.02 -10.28
N ILE A 222 -4.65 11.13 -10.62
CA ILE A 222 -4.07 12.48 -10.54
C ILE A 222 -3.70 12.83 -9.10
N MET A 223 -4.58 12.58 -8.14
CA MET A 223 -4.34 12.86 -6.72
C MET A 223 -3.18 12.06 -6.14
N ILE A 224 -2.99 10.80 -6.57
CA ILE A 224 -1.86 9.98 -6.15
C ILE A 224 -0.56 10.51 -6.76
N CYS A 225 -0.55 10.90 -8.05
CA CYS A 225 0.61 11.55 -8.67
C CYS A 225 1.01 12.83 -7.92
N LEU A 226 0.04 13.69 -7.59
CA LEU A 226 0.27 14.90 -6.79
C LEU A 226 0.84 14.55 -5.40
N THR A 227 0.29 13.52 -4.75
CA THR A 227 0.78 13.06 -3.44
C THR A 227 2.24 12.64 -3.51
N ILE A 228 2.64 11.87 -4.52
CA ILE A 228 4.04 11.45 -4.74
C ILE A 228 4.94 12.67 -4.94
N ILE A 229 4.55 13.61 -5.81
CA ILE A 229 5.31 14.84 -6.08
C ILE A 229 5.47 15.70 -4.81
N ILE A 230 4.41 15.83 -4.00
CA ILE A 230 4.44 16.56 -2.74
C ILE A 230 5.41 15.89 -1.76
N MET A 231 5.34 14.56 -1.61
CA MET A 231 6.25 13.81 -0.72
C MET A 231 7.71 13.97 -1.15
N MET A 232 7.99 13.84 -2.45
CA MET A 232 9.33 14.07 -3.02
C MET A 232 9.82 15.49 -2.75
N SER A 233 8.96 16.50 -2.95
CA SER A 233 9.30 17.90 -2.73
C SER A 233 9.63 18.20 -1.27
N ILE A 234 8.84 17.66 -0.32
CA ILE A 234 9.07 17.80 1.13
C ILE A 234 10.40 17.16 1.53
N LEU A 235 10.66 15.92 1.09
CA LEU A 235 11.88 15.20 1.44
C LEU A 235 13.13 15.82 0.82
N SER A 236 13.04 16.27 -0.43
CA SER A 236 14.10 17.00 -1.12
C SER A 236 14.44 18.31 -0.42
N TRP A 237 13.42 19.08 0.00
CA TRP A 237 13.61 20.30 0.77
C TRP A 237 14.25 20.05 2.14
N LYS A 238 13.79 19.00 2.85
CA LYS A 238 14.35 18.61 4.15
C LYS A 238 15.82 18.20 4.02
N ASN A 239 16.15 17.41 3.00
CA ASN A 239 17.53 16.97 2.76
C ASN A 239 18.47 18.15 2.47
N ARG A 240 18.06 19.08 1.59
CA ARG A 240 18.84 20.30 1.32
C ARG A 240 19.10 21.12 2.58
N ARG A 241 18.10 21.28 3.45
CA ARG A 241 18.27 21.99 4.73
C ARG A 241 19.25 21.29 5.66
N THR A 242 19.19 19.96 5.76
CA THR A 242 20.15 19.19 6.57
C THR A 242 21.59 19.38 6.09
N ILE A 243 21.82 19.30 4.77
CA ILE A 243 23.15 19.52 4.16
C ILE A 243 23.65 20.95 4.40
N GLN A 244 22.79 21.95 4.26
CA GLN A 244 23.16 23.35 4.52
C GLN A 244 23.53 23.59 5.99
N LEU A 245 22.82 22.97 6.92
CA LEU A 245 23.13 23.05 8.35
C LEU A 245 24.45 22.33 8.67
N SER A 246 24.71 21.14 8.12
CA SER A 246 25.95 20.42 8.36
C SER A 246 27.18 21.17 7.81
N HIS A 247 27.07 21.78 6.63
CA HIS A 247 28.12 22.66 6.10
C HIS A 247 28.36 23.88 7.00
N ARG A 248 27.29 24.51 7.51
CA ARG A 248 27.41 25.65 8.42
C ARG A 248 28.13 25.25 9.72
N PHE A 249 27.71 24.17 10.37
CA PHE A 249 28.37 23.65 11.57
C PHE A 249 29.85 23.28 11.34
N SER A 250 30.16 22.63 10.22
CA SER A 250 31.56 22.30 9.85
C SER A 250 32.40 23.56 9.66
N SER A 251 31.84 24.60 8.99
CA SER A 251 32.53 25.87 8.79
C SER A 251 32.78 26.61 10.10
N GLU A 252 31.79 26.67 11.01
CA GLU A 252 31.93 27.28 12.33
C GLU A 252 32.96 26.55 13.19
N HIS A 253 32.95 25.22 13.21
CA HIS A 253 33.93 24.43 13.94
C HIS A 253 35.35 24.56 13.37
N ASN A 254 35.52 24.67 12.05
CA ASN A 254 36.82 24.92 11.43
C ASN A 254 37.35 26.33 11.74
N LEU A 255 36.47 27.35 11.77
CA LEU A 255 36.81 28.73 12.19
C LEU A 255 37.21 28.80 13.68
N GLN A 256 36.54 28.04 14.54
CA GLN A 256 36.95 27.91 15.94
C GLN A 256 38.32 27.25 16.08
N ARG A 257 38.58 26.17 15.32
CA ARG A 257 39.91 25.52 15.32
C ARG A 257 41.02 26.43 14.81
N SER A 258 40.77 27.24 13.79
CA SER A 258 41.78 28.18 13.26
C SER A 258 42.07 29.32 14.24
N SER A 259 41.04 29.88 14.88
CA SER A 259 41.22 30.93 15.90
C SER A 259 41.98 30.44 17.13
N VAL A 260 41.70 29.22 17.63
CA VAL A 260 42.49 28.62 18.73
C VAL A 260 43.95 28.41 18.33
N LYS A 261 44.23 27.89 17.12
CA LYS A 261 45.61 27.73 16.64
C LYS A 261 46.36 29.07 16.56
N GLN A 262 45.70 30.12 16.08
CA GLN A 262 46.29 31.45 15.99
C GLN A 262 46.60 32.03 17.38
N PHE A 263 45.70 31.86 18.35
CA PHE A 263 45.93 32.29 19.73
C PHE A 263 47.11 31.55 20.38
N CYS A 264 47.21 30.22 20.20
CA CYS A 264 48.36 29.45 20.70
C CYS A 264 49.68 29.91 20.08
N SER A 265 49.71 30.27 18.79
CA SER A 265 50.93 30.79 18.14
C SER A 265 51.38 32.18 18.62
N MET A 266 50.49 32.96 19.24
CA MET A 266 50.82 34.29 19.77
C MET A 266 51.32 34.24 21.23
N THR A 267 51.11 33.13 21.93
CA THR A 267 51.46 32.97 23.36
C THR A 267 52.71 32.13 23.61
N SER A 268 53.29 31.53 22.56
CA SER A 268 54.60 30.86 22.56
C SER A 268 55.72 31.84 22.19
#